data_AF-A0A6N0WVM3-F1
#
_entry.id   AF-A0A6N0WVM3-F1
#
_cell.length_a   1.000
_cell.length_b   1.000
_cell.length_c   1.000
_cell.angle_alpha   90.00
_cell.angle_beta   90.00
_cell.angle_gamma   90.00
#
_symmetry.space_group_name_H-M   'P 1'
#
loop_
_entity.id
_entity.type
_entity.pdbx_description
1 polymer ?
#
loop_
_entity_poly.entity_id
_entity_poly.type
_entity_poly.pdbx_seq_one_letter_code
_entity_poly.pdbx_strand_id
1 'polypeptide(L)'
;MVTAALLALPFATPARAHLRQIAFVNHFYALLDGETAEAVKTAALLKSFGVLRVKHVNAGDGQSWTGRYLYMRNTYIELFGPGDSGDLTVGSLGIGLGGDRPGVLDEMAARLRRAGVAFEADMTRRTYVDRSVDWFKKIAPPSPPPVSAPAGVPRPPAVEIWAMEYVPGYFDVPEAGKGVSLGPQDVVSRRRYNASEYHGELLSDLAHVSFAIDRGDYLSIRPLLAAAGFDLAARADGEAARSAEASVDFTFVPKRQAGLREVGFHLNRALGSTHRETIGKSELVIGPGRTARWSFQPRQ
;
A
#
# COMPACT_ATOMS: atom_id res chain seq x y z
N MET A 1 -57.17 20.03 -35.96
CA MET A 1 -55.94 20.30 -35.20
C MET A 1 -55.78 19.18 -34.19
N VAL A 2 -54.80 18.29 -34.37
CA VAL A 2 -54.51 17.19 -33.43
C VAL A 2 -53.13 17.47 -32.85
N THR A 3 -53.08 17.80 -31.56
CA THR A 3 -51.84 18.10 -30.84
C THR A 3 -51.24 16.78 -30.35
N ALA A 4 -50.11 16.37 -30.92
CA ALA A 4 -49.36 15.21 -30.46
C ALA A 4 -48.52 15.59 -29.23
N ALA A 5 -48.82 14.97 -28.09
CA ALA A 5 -47.99 15.07 -26.89
C ALA A 5 -46.82 14.07 -27.01
N LEU A 6 -45.59 14.59 -27.16
CA LEU A 6 -44.39 13.78 -26.99
C LEU A 6 -44.19 13.48 -25.49
N LEU A 7 -44.37 12.21 -25.11
CA LEU A 7 -43.87 11.69 -23.84
C LEU A 7 -42.34 11.60 -23.90
N ALA A 8 -41.65 12.46 -23.16
CA ALA A 8 -40.25 12.31 -22.87
C ALA A 8 -40.08 11.19 -21.83
N LEU A 9 -39.55 10.04 -22.26
CA LEU A 9 -39.12 8.99 -21.34
C LEU A 9 -37.84 9.45 -20.63
N PRO A 10 -37.74 9.33 -19.30
CA PRO A 10 -36.51 9.64 -18.58
C PRO A 10 -35.44 8.62 -18.97
N PHE A 11 -34.31 9.10 -19.49
CA PHE A 11 -33.11 8.31 -19.62
C PHE A 11 -32.63 7.95 -18.21
N ALA A 12 -32.89 6.72 -17.78
CA ALA A 12 -32.26 6.16 -16.61
C ALA A 12 -30.76 6.04 -16.88
N THR A 13 -29.95 6.85 -16.20
CA THR A 13 -28.49 6.68 -16.19
C THR A 13 -28.20 5.26 -15.70
N PRO A 14 -27.46 4.42 -16.46
CA PRO A 14 -27.15 3.08 -16.00
C PRO A 14 -26.42 3.17 -14.66
N ALA A 15 -26.97 2.53 -13.64
CA ALA A 15 -26.30 2.37 -12.36
C ALA A 15 -24.94 1.72 -12.64
N ARG A 16 -23.86 2.45 -12.34
CA ARG A 16 -22.50 1.94 -12.48
C ARG A 16 -22.39 0.73 -11.56
N ALA A 17 -22.39 -0.47 -12.11
CA ALA A 17 -22.21 -1.68 -11.31
C ALA A 17 -20.82 -1.62 -10.67
N HIS A 18 -20.76 -1.25 -9.39
CA HIS A 18 -19.52 -1.24 -8.65
C HIS A 18 -19.01 -2.67 -8.58
N LEU A 19 -17.78 -2.89 -9.07
CA LEU A 19 -17.14 -4.19 -8.93
C LEU A 19 -16.98 -4.50 -7.45
N ARG A 20 -17.30 -5.75 -7.06
CA ARG A 20 -17.02 -6.21 -5.70
C ARG A 20 -15.53 -6.05 -5.39
N GLN A 21 -15.21 -5.46 -4.23
CA GLN A 21 -13.85 -5.39 -3.68
C GLN A 21 -13.31 -6.80 -3.41
N ILE A 22 -12.11 -7.12 -3.92
CA ILE A 22 -11.47 -8.43 -3.76
C ILE A 22 -10.04 -8.37 -3.24
N ALA A 23 -9.39 -7.22 -3.34
CA ALA A 23 -8.06 -6.97 -2.80
C ALA A 23 -8.04 -5.63 -2.08
N PHE A 24 -7.20 -5.49 -1.06
CA PHE A 24 -7.11 -4.34 -0.18
C PHE A 24 -5.65 -3.88 -0.10
N VAL A 25 -5.37 -2.77 0.58
CA VAL A 25 -3.99 -2.36 0.84
C VAL A 25 -3.33 -3.41 1.75
N ASN A 26 -2.42 -4.20 1.18
CA ASN A 26 -1.60 -5.16 1.91
C ASN A 26 -0.49 -4.42 2.65
N HIS A 27 0.19 -3.53 1.96
CA HIS A 27 1.14 -2.58 2.53
C HIS A 27 1.38 -1.46 1.54
N PHE A 28 2.09 -0.43 1.99
CA PHE A 28 2.67 0.56 1.10
C PHE A 28 4.07 0.91 1.60
N TYR A 29 4.88 1.45 0.70
CA TYR A 29 6.15 2.04 1.05
C TYR A 29 6.22 3.52 0.71
N ALA A 30 7.06 4.23 1.45
CA ALA A 30 7.45 5.59 1.14
C ALA A 30 8.93 5.82 1.45
N LEU A 31 9.64 6.47 0.52
CA LEU A 31 10.98 6.98 0.77
C LEU A 31 10.91 8.39 1.37
N LEU A 32 11.32 8.49 2.64
CA LEU A 32 11.34 9.72 3.42
C LEU A 32 12.68 10.45 3.26
N ASP A 33 12.72 11.71 3.72
CA ASP A 33 14.00 12.39 3.92
C ASP A 33 14.82 11.71 5.03
N GLY A 34 16.15 11.89 4.98
CA GLY A 34 17.06 11.20 5.90
C GLY A 34 16.82 11.52 7.37
N GLU A 35 16.43 12.76 7.70
CA GLU A 35 16.17 13.17 9.09
C GLU A 35 14.94 12.44 9.64
N THR A 36 13.84 12.42 8.88
CA THR A 36 12.62 11.70 9.26
C THR A 36 12.86 10.19 9.31
N ALA A 37 13.56 9.61 8.34
CA ALA A 37 13.88 8.18 8.34
C ALA A 37 14.70 7.77 9.57
N GLU A 38 15.72 8.54 9.95
CA GLU A 38 16.51 8.24 11.15
C GLU A 38 15.74 8.46 12.45
N ALA A 39 14.87 9.46 12.52
CA ALA A 39 14.00 9.65 13.68
C ALA A 39 13.02 8.49 13.87
N VAL A 40 12.43 7.96 12.78
CA VAL A 40 11.53 6.80 12.83
C VAL A 40 12.22 5.58 13.46
N LYS A 41 13.48 5.33 13.09
CA LYS A 41 14.27 4.18 13.59
C LYS A 41 14.40 4.16 15.12
N THR A 42 14.46 5.33 15.74
CA THR A 42 14.73 5.48 17.18
C THR A 42 13.49 5.87 17.99
N ALA A 43 12.38 6.26 17.35
CA ALA A 43 11.15 6.70 18.01
C ALA A 43 10.59 5.65 18.99
N ALA A 44 10.74 5.92 20.29
CA ALA A 44 10.25 5.06 21.37
C ALA A 44 8.72 4.92 21.34
N LEU A 45 8.02 5.99 20.94
CA LEU A 45 6.58 5.97 20.77
C LEU A 45 6.18 4.93 19.72
N LEU A 46 6.77 4.93 18.52
CA LEU A 46 6.40 3.96 17.47
C LEU A 46 6.64 2.49 17.87
N LYS A 47 7.61 2.23 18.75
CA LYS A 47 7.90 0.89 19.31
C LYS A 47 6.89 0.43 20.37
N SER A 48 6.23 1.36 21.06
CA SER A 48 5.25 1.06 22.12
C SER A 48 3.80 1.27 21.67
N PHE A 49 3.59 2.14 20.69
CA PHE A 49 2.32 2.46 20.06
C PHE A 49 1.90 1.42 19.01
N GLY A 50 2.86 0.91 18.24
CA GLY A 50 2.68 -0.15 17.26
C GLY A 50 3.87 -1.11 17.25
N VAL A 51 4.04 -1.86 16.16
CA VAL A 51 5.13 -2.84 16.01
C VAL A 51 6.13 -2.35 14.98
N LEU A 52 7.07 -1.52 15.42
CA LEU A 52 8.18 -1.08 14.57
C LEU A 52 9.30 -2.14 14.57
N ARG A 53 9.74 -2.54 13.37
CA ARG A 53 10.91 -3.40 13.13
C ARG A 53 11.81 -2.77 12.09
N VAL A 54 13.11 -2.77 12.32
CA VAL A 54 14.09 -2.46 11.28
C VAL A 54 14.59 -3.78 10.75
N LYS A 55 14.41 -4.03 9.45
CA LYS A 55 14.79 -5.31 8.84
C LYS A 55 15.60 -5.07 7.58
N HIS A 56 16.71 -5.80 7.48
CA HIS A 56 17.39 -6.01 6.22
C HIS A 56 16.73 -7.20 5.51
N VAL A 57 16.28 -7.00 4.28
CA VAL A 57 15.66 -8.02 3.46
C VAL A 57 16.59 -8.35 2.31
N ASN A 58 16.87 -9.64 2.15
CA ASN A 58 17.48 -10.20 0.95
C ASN A 58 16.37 -10.87 0.15
N ALA A 59 15.96 -10.25 -0.96
CA ALA A 59 15.04 -10.87 -1.90
C ALA A 59 15.81 -11.75 -2.91
N GLY A 60 15.07 -12.51 -3.71
CA GLY A 60 15.63 -13.17 -4.88
C GLY A 60 16.31 -12.18 -5.84
N ASP A 61 17.14 -12.70 -6.74
CA ASP A 61 17.75 -11.93 -7.85
C ASP A 61 18.73 -10.83 -7.43
N GLY A 62 19.32 -10.95 -6.23
CA GLY A 62 20.37 -10.05 -5.74
C GLY A 62 19.87 -8.70 -5.21
N GLN A 63 18.55 -8.53 -5.09
CA GLN A 63 17.96 -7.33 -4.49
C GLN A 63 18.02 -7.40 -2.96
N SER A 64 18.50 -6.32 -2.34
CA SER A 64 18.42 -6.17 -0.89
C SER A 64 18.10 -4.74 -0.49
N TRP A 65 17.45 -4.59 0.66
CA TRP A 65 17.08 -3.29 1.21
C TRP A 65 16.94 -3.32 2.72
N THR A 66 17.00 -2.15 3.35
CA THR A 66 16.78 -1.96 4.79
C THR A 66 15.53 -1.12 5.03
N GLY A 67 14.46 -1.74 5.49
CA GLY A 67 13.19 -1.05 5.75
C GLY A 67 12.92 -0.84 7.23
N ARG A 68 12.16 0.22 7.55
CA ARG A 68 11.47 0.40 8.84
C ARG A 68 10.01 -0.01 8.67
N TYR A 69 9.65 -1.15 9.25
CA TYR A 69 8.35 -1.80 9.09
C TYR A 69 7.48 -1.51 10.30
N LEU A 70 6.36 -0.82 10.10
CA LEU A 70 5.34 -0.62 11.13
C LEU A 70 4.18 -1.59 10.86
N TYR A 71 4.14 -2.70 11.61
CA TYR A 71 3.11 -3.72 11.44
C TYR A 71 1.82 -3.34 12.19
N MET A 72 0.70 -3.65 11.54
CA MET A 72 -0.66 -3.57 12.04
C MET A 72 -1.37 -4.92 11.81
N ARG A 73 -2.65 -5.00 12.17
CA ARG A 73 -3.43 -6.23 12.07
C ARG A 73 -3.49 -6.80 10.66
N ASN A 74 -3.90 -6.02 9.66
CA ASN A 74 -4.09 -6.49 8.27
C ASN A 74 -3.19 -5.78 7.26
N THR A 75 -2.36 -4.85 7.71
CA THR A 75 -1.50 -4.07 6.82
C THR A 75 -0.20 -3.73 7.53
N TYR A 76 0.79 -3.25 6.79
CA TYR A 76 2.02 -2.73 7.35
C TYR A 76 2.56 -1.61 6.48
N ILE A 77 3.44 -0.78 7.03
CA ILE A 77 4.07 0.34 6.32
C ILE A 77 5.56 0.08 6.23
N GLU A 78 6.14 0.26 5.06
CA GLU A 78 7.59 0.24 4.86
C GLU A 78 8.10 1.69 4.67
N LEU A 79 8.94 2.15 5.58
CA LEU A 79 9.56 3.46 5.50
C LEU A 79 11.05 3.32 5.21
N PHE A 80 11.46 3.95 4.12
CA PHE A 80 12.83 3.94 3.63
C PHE A 80 13.45 5.33 3.79
N GLY A 81 14.75 5.40 4.04
CA GLY A 81 15.57 6.59 3.90
C GLY A 81 16.45 6.53 2.64
N PRO A 82 17.22 7.61 2.38
CA PRO A 82 18.21 7.61 1.31
C PRO A 82 19.23 6.46 1.47
N GLY A 83 19.43 5.68 0.40
CA GLY A 83 20.37 4.55 0.39
C GLY A 83 19.84 3.23 0.96
N ASP A 84 18.60 3.21 1.48
CA ASP A 84 18.02 1.99 2.05
C ASP A 84 17.53 0.98 1.00
N SER A 85 17.20 1.42 -0.21
CA SER A 85 16.60 0.58 -1.25
C SER A 85 17.06 0.98 -2.66
N GLY A 86 18.20 0.41 -3.07
CA GLY A 86 18.73 0.55 -4.43
C GLY A 86 18.75 1.99 -4.94
N ASP A 87 18.15 2.20 -6.11
CA ASP A 87 18.13 3.48 -6.83
C ASP A 87 16.90 4.36 -6.51
N LEU A 88 16.09 4.00 -5.51
CA LEU A 88 14.92 4.80 -5.17
C LEU A 88 15.34 6.15 -4.56
N THR A 89 14.62 7.21 -4.92
CA THR A 89 14.87 8.56 -4.42
C THR A 89 13.76 9.02 -3.48
N VAL A 90 14.06 10.02 -2.64
CA VAL A 90 13.09 10.62 -1.71
C VAL A 90 11.79 10.94 -2.44
N GLY A 91 10.66 10.59 -1.83
CA GLY A 91 9.33 10.73 -2.39
C GLY A 91 8.87 9.59 -3.28
N SER A 92 9.70 8.55 -3.49
CA SER A 92 9.26 7.34 -4.16
C SER A 92 8.21 6.63 -3.31
N LEU A 93 7.22 6.02 -3.96
CA LEU A 93 6.04 5.43 -3.35
C LEU A 93 5.74 4.07 -3.98
N GLY A 94 5.24 3.13 -3.17
CA GLY A 94 4.74 1.86 -3.68
C GLY A 94 3.51 1.39 -2.94
N ILE A 95 2.59 0.73 -3.64
CA ILE A 95 1.38 0.16 -3.05
C ILE A 95 1.29 -1.32 -3.40
N GLY A 96 1.34 -2.17 -2.39
CA GLY A 96 1.03 -3.59 -2.50
C GLY A 96 -0.45 -3.83 -2.20
N LEU A 97 -1.20 -4.34 -3.18
CA LEU A 97 -2.57 -4.80 -3.01
C LEU A 97 -2.59 -6.30 -2.73
N GLY A 98 -3.47 -6.78 -1.86
CA GLY A 98 -3.61 -8.21 -1.60
C GLY A 98 -4.97 -8.57 -1.03
N GLY A 99 -5.42 -9.79 -1.27
CA GLY A 99 -6.64 -10.33 -0.69
C GLY A 99 -6.37 -11.42 0.34
N ASP A 100 -7.41 -11.75 1.10
CA ASP A 100 -7.35 -12.71 2.22
C ASP A 100 -7.97 -14.07 1.87
N ARG A 101 -7.90 -14.46 0.59
CA ARG A 101 -8.30 -15.79 0.11
C ARG A 101 -7.49 -16.19 -1.13
N PRO A 102 -7.34 -17.49 -1.42
CA PRO A 102 -6.75 -17.94 -2.66
C PRO A 102 -7.53 -17.49 -3.91
N GLY A 103 -6.82 -17.28 -5.02
CA GLY A 103 -7.39 -16.97 -6.34
C GLY A 103 -7.81 -15.50 -6.53
N VAL A 104 -7.46 -14.59 -5.61
CA VAL A 104 -7.67 -13.15 -5.78
C VAL A 104 -6.83 -12.63 -6.94
N LEU A 105 -5.59 -13.10 -7.08
CA LEU A 105 -4.71 -12.64 -8.16
C LEU A 105 -5.23 -13.06 -9.55
N ASP A 106 -5.75 -14.28 -9.67
CA ASP A 106 -6.37 -14.79 -10.90
C ASP A 106 -7.62 -13.97 -11.28
N GLU A 107 -8.44 -13.61 -10.29
CA GLU A 107 -9.61 -12.77 -10.51
C GLU A 107 -9.21 -11.35 -10.94
N MET A 108 -8.18 -10.76 -10.32
CA MET A 108 -7.64 -9.46 -10.72
C MET A 108 -7.08 -9.50 -12.15
N ALA A 109 -6.30 -10.52 -12.48
CA ALA A 109 -5.79 -10.74 -13.83
C ALA A 109 -6.94 -10.85 -14.85
N ALA A 110 -8.02 -11.57 -14.54
CA ALA A 110 -9.19 -11.66 -15.40
C ALA A 110 -9.90 -10.31 -15.58
N ARG A 111 -9.98 -9.48 -14.53
CA ARG A 111 -10.53 -8.11 -14.61
C ARG A 111 -9.68 -7.20 -15.50
N LEU A 112 -8.34 -7.24 -15.35
CA LEU A 112 -7.42 -6.47 -16.19
C LEU A 112 -7.49 -6.87 -17.66
N ARG A 113 -7.51 -8.19 -17.97
CA ARG A 113 -7.68 -8.68 -19.35
C ARG A 113 -8.98 -8.20 -19.98
N ARG A 114 -10.10 -8.28 -19.26
CA ARG A 114 -11.41 -7.77 -19.75
C ARG A 114 -11.41 -6.27 -20.00
N ALA A 115 -10.61 -5.52 -19.23
CA ALA A 115 -10.44 -4.08 -19.41
C ALA A 115 -9.40 -3.71 -20.50
N GLY A 116 -8.76 -4.69 -21.15
CA GLY A 116 -7.71 -4.44 -22.14
C GLY A 116 -6.41 -3.89 -21.54
N VAL A 117 -6.17 -4.10 -20.25
CA VAL A 117 -4.99 -3.59 -19.55
C VAL A 117 -3.90 -4.65 -19.55
N ALA A 118 -2.72 -4.29 -20.06
CA ALA A 118 -1.53 -5.13 -20.01
C ALA A 118 -0.96 -5.20 -18.57
N PHE A 119 -0.42 -6.35 -18.21
CA PHE A 119 0.27 -6.57 -16.94
C PHE A 119 1.32 -7.67 -17.10
N GLU A 120 2.30 -7.65 -16.22
CA GLU A 120 3.28 -8.72 -16.04
C GLU A 120 2.89 -9.54 -14.81
N ALA A 121 3.18 -10.84 -14.85
CA ALA A 121 2.97 -11.76 -13.74
C ALA A 121 4.29 -12.42 -13.38
N ASP A 122 4.56 -12.55 -12.08
CA ASP A 122 5.83 -13.05 -11.58
C ASP A 122 5.64 -13.80 -10.24
N MET A 123 6.60 -14.67 -9.91
CA MET A 123 6.69 -15.37 -8.62
C MET A 123 7.90 -14.83 -7.85
N THR A 124 7.62 -14.12 -6.75
CA THR A 124 8.68 -13.71 -5.82
C THR A 124 9.02 -14.86 -4.89
N ARG A 125 10.31 -15.16 -4.78
CA ARG A 125 10.87 -16.19 -3.90
C ARG A 125 11.64 -15.56 -2.76
N ARG A 126 11.66 -16.25 -1.62
CA ARG A 126 12.47 -15.90 -0.47
C ARG A 126 13.63 -16.88 -0.34
N THR A 127 14.83 -16.33 -0.21
CA THR A 127 16.06 -17.10 -0.01
C THR A 127 16.35 -17.28 1.47
N TYR A 128 16.48 -18.53 1.89
CA TYR A 128 17.02 -18.95 3.18
C TYR A 128 18.44 -19.52 2.98
N VAL A 129 19.10 -19.91 4.07
CA VAL A 129 20.51 -20.35 4.04
C VAL A 129 20.76 -21.49 3.04
N ASP A 130 19.84 -22.46 2.95
CA ASP A 130 19.98 -23.70 2.19
C ASP A 130 19.03 -23.83 0.99
N ARG A 131 18.00 -22.98 0.88
CA ARG A 131 16.96 -23.10 -0.14
C ARG A 131 16.28 -21.77 -0.48
N SER A 132 15.66 -21.72 -1.66
CA SER A 132 14.67 -20.70 -2.01
C SER A 132 13.27 -21.30 -1.96
N VAL A 133 12.31 -20.57 -1.40
CA VAL A 133 10.91 -20.99 -1.34
C VAL A 133 10.03 -19.96 -2.04
N ASP A 134 8.98 -20.43 -2.71
CA ASP A 134 7.97 -19.54 -3.30
C ASP A 134 7.25 -18.79 -2.17
N TRP A 135 7.21 -17.47 -2.28
CA TRP A 135 6.68 -16.61 -1.24
C TRP A 135 5.35 -15.99 -1.64
N PHE A 136 5.30 -15.27 -2.76
CA PHE A 136 4.07 -14.73 -3.29
C PHE A 136 4.11 -14.59 -4.80
N LYS A 137 2.94 -14.73 -5.42
CA LYS A 137 2.72 -14.34 -6.80
C LYS A 137 2.41 -12.86 -6.83
N LYS A 138 2.83 -12.16 -7.89
CA LYS A 138 2.45 -10.76 -8.13
C LYS A 138 2.01 -10.53 -9.56
N ILE A 139 1.15 -9.54 -9.76
CA ILE A 139 0.93 -8.88 -11.04
C ILE A 139 1.18 -7.39 -10.88
N ALA A 140 1.80 -6.78 -11.88
CA ALA A 140 2.13 -5.36 -11.89
C ALA A 140 1.94 -4.77 -13.29
N PRO A 141 1.80 -3.44 -13.44
CA PRO A 141 1.97 -2.78 -14.73
C PRO A 141 3.30 -3.20 -15.37
N PRO A 142 3.39 -3.32 -16.70
CA PRO A 142 4.64 -3.67 -17.37
C PRO A 142 5.75 -2.71 -17.00
N SER A 143 6.92 -3.25 -16.65
CA SER A 143 8.08 -2.42 -16.33
C SER A 143 8.53 -1.69 -17.61
N PRO A 144 8.73 -0.37 -17.60
CA PRO A 144 9.40 0.28 -18.71
C PRO A 144 10.81 -0.33 -18.86
N PRO A 145 11.33 -0.47 -20.09
CA PRO A 145 12.69 -0.95 -20.29
C PRO A 145 13.67 -0.08 -19.48
N PRO A 146 14.73 -0.67 -18.91
CA PRO A 146 15.68 0.09 -18.10
C PRO A 146 16.28 1.21 -18.95
N VAL A 147 15.91 2.44 -18.62
CA VAL A 147 16.55 3.61 -19.21
C VAL A 147 17.82 3.84 -18.40
N SER A 148 18.98 3.61 -19.01
CA SER A 148 20.25 4.00 -18.40
C SER A 148 20.25 5.51 -18.21
N ALA A 149 19.90 5.96 -17.00
CA ALA A 149 20.09 7.36 -16.64
C ALA A 149 21.60 7.65 -16.64
N PRO A 150 22.06 8.76 -17.25
CA PRO A 150 23.44 9.16 -17.15
C PRO A 150 23.87 9.25 -15.68
N ALA A 151 25.08 8.77 -15.37
CA ALA A 151 25.64 8.89 -14.02
C ALA A 151 25.60 10.36 -13.57
N GLY A 152 25.12 10.60 -12.34
CA GLY A 152 25.04 11.94 -11.75
C GLY A 152 23.75 12.72 -12.05
N VAL A 153 22.81 12.19 -12.85
CA VAL A 153 21.47 12.80 -12.99
C VAL A 153 20.54 12.24 -11.92
N PRO A 154 19.97 13.08 -11.03
CA PRO A 154 19.01 12.63 -10.02
C PRO A 154 17.79 12.01 -10.70
N ARG A 155 17.47 10.76 -10.34
CA ARG A 155 16.26 10.11 -10.84
C ARG A 155 15.01 10.72 -10.19
N PRO A 156 13.94 10.93 -10.95
CA PRO A 156 12.67 11.33 -10.35
C PRO A 156 12.17 10.25 -9.38
N PRO A 157 11.33 10.62 -8.42
CA PRO A 157 10.67 9.64 -7.55
C PRO A 157 9.93 8.58 -8.37
N ALA A 158 10.12 7.31 -7.99
CA ALA A 158 9.41 6.19 -8.59
C ALA A 158 8.03 6.01 -7.96
N VAL A 159 7.07 5.54 -8.75
CA VAL A 159 5.75 5.15 -8.26
C VAL A 159 5.48 3.74 -8.74
N GLU A 160 5.19 2.85 -7.80
CA GLU A 160 4.93 1.44 -8.08
C GLU A 160 3.59 0.99 -7.51
N ILE A 161 2.95 0.07 -8.21
CA ILE A 161 1.81 -0.67 -7.67
C ILE A 161 1.91 -2.12 -8.14
N TRP A 162 1.50 -3.03 -7.27
CA TRP A 162 1.33 -4.42 -7.64
C TRP A 162 0.17 -5.00 -6.86
N ALA A 163 -0.40 -6.09 -7.38
CA ALA A 163 -1.26 -6.95 -6.60
C ALA A 163 -0.50 -8.25 -6.33
N MET A 164 -0.66 -8.80 -5.13
CA MET A 164 0.03 -9.99 -4.68
C MET A 164 -0.90 -10.98 -3.98
N GLU A 165 -0.53 -12.24 -4.06
CA GLU A 165 -1.16 -13.34 -3.33
C GLU A 165 -0.07 -14.23 -2.75
N TYR A 166 -0.08 -14.39 -1.43
CA TYR A 166 0.86 -15.28 -0.74
C TYR A 166 0.64 -16.72 -1.19
N VAL A 167 1.73 -17.47 -1.35
CA VAL A 167 1.66 -18.91 -1.62
C VAL A 167 1.26 -19.63 -0.32
N PRO A 168 0.21 -20.48 -0.31
CA PRO A 168 -0.24 -21.15 0.92
C PRO A 168 0.89 -21.89 1.66
N GLY A 169 1.72 -22.64 0.92
CA GLY A 169 2.84 -23.39 1.48
C GLY A 169 3.92 -22.51 2.14
N TYR A 170 3.99 -21.21 1.83
CA TYR A 170 4.92 -20.30 2.50
C TYR A 170 4.60 -20.13 3.99
N PHE A 171 3.33 -20.25 4.38
CA PHE A 171 2.94 -20.15 5.80
C PHE A 171 3.34 -21.36 6.62
N ASP A 172 3.65 -22.48 5.96
CA ASP A 172 4.07 -23.72 6.61
C ASP A 172 5.60 -23.82 6.69
N VAL A 173 6.34 -22.84 6.15
CA VAL A 173 7.80 -22.73 6.25
C VAL A 173 8.16 -22.28 7.68
N PRO A 174 8.83 -23.12 8.49
CA PRO A 174 9.13 -22.80 9.89
C PRO A 174 9.94 -21.51 10.05
N GLU A 175 10.91 -21.29 9.18
CA GLU A 175 11.80 -20.12 9.18
C GLU A 175 11.08 -18.82 8.80
N ALA A 176 9.90 -18.90 8.16
CA ALA A 176 9.06 -17.74 7.90
C ALA A 176 8.33 -17.25 9.16
N GLY A 177 8.19 -18.12 10.17
CA GLY A 177 7.63 -17.80 11.48
C GLY A 177 6.19 -17.28 11.44
N LYS A 178 5.38 -17.67 10.45
CA LYS A 178 4.05 -17.10 10.24
C LYS A 178 3.02 -17.64 11.21
N GLY A 179 1.93 -16.87 11.40
CA GLY A 179 0.86 -17.24 12.32
C GLY A 179 0.19 -18.55 11.94
N VAL A 180 -0.38 -19.23 12.94
CA VAL A 180 -1.25 -20.39 12.72
C VAL A 180 -2.55 -19.95 12.04
N SER A 181 -3.12 -20.83 11.22
CA SER A 181 -4.45 -20.58 10.64
C SER A 181 -5.52 -20.56 11.74
N LEU A 182 -6.43 -19.59 11.68
CA LEU A 182 -7.57 -19.50 12.60
C LEU A 182 -8.79 -20.32 12.15
N GLY A 183 -8.67 -21.03 11.02
CA GLY A 183 -9.71 -21.92 10.51
C GLY A 183 -9.66 -22.09 8.99
N PRO A 184 -10.57 -22.88 8.40
CA PRO A 184 -10.50 -23.26 6.97
C PRO A 184 -10.55 -22.09 5.96
N GLN A 185 -10.97 -20.90 6.39
CA GLN A 185 -11.03 -19.70 5.56
C GLN A 185 -9.78 -18.81 5.69
N ASP A 186 -8.90 -19.09 6.66
CA ASP A 186 -7.68 -18.34 6.94
C ASP A 186 -6.45 -19.09 6.40
N VAL A 187 -6.51 -19.47 5.13
CA VAL A 187 -5.44 -20.21 4.43
C VAL A 187 -4.33 -19.25 4.02
N VAL A 188 -4.70 -18.14 3.38
CA VAL A 188 -3.82 -17.03 3.03
C VAL A 188 -4.51 -15.74 3.43
N SER A 189 -3.96 -15.03 4.42
CA SER A 189 -4.47 -13.73 4.81
C SER A 189 -3.35 -12.81 5.26
N ARG A 190 -3.56 -11.51 5.07
CA ARG A 190 -2.69 -10.46 5.59
C ARG A 190 -2.58 -10.54 7.11
N ARG A 191 -3.70 -10.84 7.79
CA ARG A 191 -3.73 -11.07 9.23
C ARG A 191 -2.77 -12.17 9.66
N ARG A 192 -2.88 -13.37 9.06
CA ARG A 192 -2.01 -14.50 9.36
C ARG A 192 -0.55 -14.17 9.05
N TYR A 193 -0.32 -13.41 7.99
CA TYR A 193 1.03 -12.99 7.58
C TYR A 193 1.68 -12.05 8.60
N ASN A 194 0.90 -11.16 9.22
CA ASN A 194 1.34 -10.19 10.22
C ASN A 194 1.31 -10.72 11.67
N ALA A 195 0.61 -11.83 11.93
CA ALA A 195 0.37 -12.35 13.30
C ALA A 195 1.64 -12.72 14.09
N SER A 196 2.78 -12.91 13.41
CA SER A 196 4.07 -13.15 14.06
C SER A 196 4.71 -11.88 14.63
N GLU A 197 4.24 -10.72 14.18
CA GLU A 197 4.75 -9.40 14.58
C GLU A 197 3.72 -8.66 15.44
N TYR A 198 2.45 -8.71 15.05
CA TYR A 198 1.36 -7.96 15.66
C TYR A 198 0.56 -8.80 16.67
N HIS A 199 0.49 -8.33 17.92
CA HIS A 199 -0.10 -9.04 19.05
C HIS A 199 -1.23 -8.27 19.76
N GLY A 200 -1.75 -7.19 19.13
CA GLY A 200 -2.87 -6.42 19.67
C GLY A 200 -2.46 -5.08 20.29
N GLU A 201 -1.39 -4.49 19.76
CA GLU A 201 -0.85 -3.18 20.11
C GLU A 201 -1.91 -2.06 19.97
N LEU A 202 -1.64 -0.85 20.48
CA LEU A 202 -2.64 0.21 20.45
C LEU A 202 -3.03 0.59 19.01
N LEU A 203 -2.03 0.68 18.12
CA LEU A 203 -2.20 0.88 16.69
C LEU A 203 -2.81 -0.35 16.04
N SER A 204 -4.08 -0.28 15.61
CA SER A 204 -4.83 -1.45 15.13
C SER A 204 -4.66 -1.71 13.65
N ASP A 205 -4.97 -0.71 12.82
CA ASP A 205 -5.02 -0.85 11.37
C ASP A 205 -4.97 0.51 10.65
N LEU A 206 -4.78 0.47 9.34
CA LEU A 206 -4.84 1.64 8.46
C LEU A 206 -6.29 2.11 8.31
N ALA A 207 -6.54 3.41 8.51
CA ALA A 207 -7.81 4.04 8.19
C ALA A 207 -7.74 4.80 6.84
N HIS A 208 -6.60 5.44 6.61
CA HIS A 208 -6.40 6.36 5.50
C HIS A 208 -4.91 6.50 5.19
N VAL A 209 -4.56 6.68 3.92
CA VAL A 209 -3.24 7.20 3.53
C VAL A 209 -3.40 8.22 2.40
N SER A 210 -2.63 9.30 2.46
CA SER A 210 -2.59 10.34 1.44
C SER A 210 -1.20 10.43 0.81
N PHE A 211 -1.19 10.41 -0.52
CA PHE A 211 -0.01 10.54 -1.34
C PHE A 211 -0.12 11.78 -2.22
N ALA A 212 0.99 12.51 -2.37
CA ALA A 212 1.17 13.42 -3.48
C ALA A 212 1.86 12.66 -4.62
N ILE A 213 1.33 12.74 -5.83
CA ILE A 213 1.72 11.91 -6.96
C ILE A 213 1.61 12.70 -8.27
N ASP A 214 2.47 12.42 -9.25
CA ASP A 214 2.30 12.95 -10.60
C ASP A 214 1.08 12.33 -11.29
N ARG A 215 0.33 13.13 -12.05
CA ARG A 215 -0.88 12.64 -12.73
C ARG A 215 -0.56 11.51 -13.72
N GLY A 216 0.57 11.56 -14.42
CA GLY A 216 1.01 10.50 -15.32
C GLY A 216 1.30 9.20 -14.58
N ASP A 217 2.00 9.30 -13.43
CA ASP A 217 2.27 8.15 -12.57
C ASP A 217 0.98 7.59 -11.94
N TYR A 218 0.02 8.45 -11.57
CA TYR A 218 -1.27 8.00 -11.08
C TYR A 218 -2.03 7.16 -12.12
N LEU A 219 -2.01 7.61 -13.39
CA LEU A 219 -2.69 6.90 -14.47
C LEU A 219 -2.10 5.51 -14.73
N SER A 220 -0.82 5.27 -14.41
CA SER A 220 -0.22 3.93 -14.53
C SER A 220 -0.68 2.98 -13.43
N ILE A 221 -0.96 3.48 -12.23
CA ILE A 221 -1.38 2.64 -11.09
C ILE A 221 -2.90 2.43 -11.01
N ARG A 222 -3.68 3.39 -11.51
CA ARG A 222 -5.15 3.43 -11.44
C ARG A 222 -5.84 2.13 -11.92
N PRO A 223 -5.40 1.46 -13.01
CA PRO A 223 -6.04 0.23 -13.46
C PRO A 223 -6.03 -0.90 -12.42
N LEU A 224 -4.96 -1.04 -11.62
CA LEU A 224 -4.90 -2.06 -10.57
C LEU A 224 -5.85 -1.74 -9.42
N LEU A 225 -5.99 -0.47 -9.02
CA LEU A 225 -6.98 -0.04 -8.02
C LEU A 225 -8.42 -0.37 -8.48
N ALA A 226 -8.73 -0.07 -9.75
CA ALA A 226 -10.02 -0.40 -10.33
C ALA A 226 -10.27 -1.93 -10.38
N ALA A 227 -9.26 -2.71 -10.78
CA ALA A 227 -9.36 -4.17 -10.82
C ALA A 227 -9.54 -4.78 -9.43
N ALA A 228 -8.90 -4.23 -8.39
CA ALA A 228 -9.09 -4.64 -7.01
C ALA A 228 -10.51 -4.37 -6.48
N GLY A 229 -11.23 -3.45 -7.13
CA GLY A 229 -12.61 -3.08 -6.81
C GLY A 229 -12.73 -1.87 -5.89
N PHE A 230 -11.69 -1.01 -5.81
CA PHE A 230 -11.81 0.26 -5.10
C PHE A 230 -12.86 1.16 -5.76
N ASP A 231 -13.61 1.88 -4.94
CA ASP A 231 -14.46 2.96 -5.39
C ASP A 231 -13.60 4.19 -5.69
N LEU A 232 -13.46 4.51 -6.98
CA LEU A 232 -12.63 5.61 -7.48
C LEU A 232 -13.47 6.86 -7.70
N ALA A 233 -13.21 7.90 -6.90
CA ALA A 233 -13.94 9.16 -6.92
C ALA A 233 -13.00 10.33 -7.25
N ALA A 234 -13.26 11.03 -8.35
CA ALA A 234 -12.52 12.22 -8.73
C ALA A 234 -12.67 13.33 -7.68
N ARG A 235 -11.61 14.12 -7.50
CA ARG A 235 -11.55 15.32 -6.65
C ARG A 235 -11.05 16.49 -7.49
N ALA A 236 -11.20 17.71 -6.98
CA ALA A 236 -10.72 18.92 -7.67
C ALA A 236 -9.19 18.88 -7.92
N ASP A 237 -8.46 18.25 -7.01
CA ASP A 237 -6.99 18.20 -6.96
C ASP A 237 -6.43 16.78 -7.13
N GLY A 238 -7.25 15.79 -7.49
CA GLY A 238 -6.85 14.40 -7.32
C GLY A 238 -7.91 13.34 -7.61
N GLU A 239 -7.70 12.15 -7.07
CA GLU A 239 -8.68 11.07 -7.01
C GLU A 239 -8.58 10.35 -5.65
N ALA A 240 -9.71 9.90 -5.12
CA ALA A 240 -9.76 9.06 -3.93
C ALA A 240 -10.10 7.63 -4.33
N ALA A 241 -9.39 6.65 -3.76
CA ALA A 241 -9.71 5.23 -3.88
C ALA A 241 -10.18 4.71 -2.53
N ARG A 242 -11.43 4.26 -2.44
CA ARG A 242 -12.03 3.79 -1.18
C ARG A 242 -12.32 2.30 -1.22
N SER A 243 -12.05 1.64 -0.10
CA SER A 243 -12.48 0.27 0.18
C SER A 243 -13.30 0.25 1.47
N ALA A 244 -13.79 -0.94 1.85
CA ALA A 244 -14.45 -1.11 3.15
C ALA A 244 -13.48 -0.98 4.35
N GLU A 245 -12.16 -1.10 4.13
CA GLU A 245 -11.16 -1.12 5.20
C GLU A 245 -10.42 0.21 5.35
N ALA A 246 -10.02 0.80 4.23
CA ALA A 246 -9.23 2.03 4.21
C ALA A 246 -9.51 2.88 2.95
N SER A 247 -9.12 4.14 3.03
CA SER A 247 -9.08 5.06 1.90
C SER A 247 -7.64 5.42 1.50
N VAL A 248 -7.43 5.64 0.21
CA VAL A 248 -6.18 6.15 -0.35
C VAL A 248 -6.50 7.43 -1.13
N ASP A 249 -5.98 8.55 -0.68
CA ASP A 249 -6.13 9.84 -1.35
C ASP A 249 -4.89 10.15 -2.19
N PHE A 250 -5.10 10.52 -3.45
CA PHE A 250 -4.04 10.92 -4.37
C PHE A 250 -4.21 12.38 -4.74
N THR A 251 -3.26 13.22 -4.33
CA THR A 251 -3.20 14.64 -4.73
C THR A 251 -2.22 14.80 -5.89
N PHE A 252 -2.69 15.37 -7.01
CA PHE A 252 -1.87 15.54 -8.20
C PHE A 252 -0.89 16.71 -8.05
N VAL A 253 0.41 16.43 -8.14
CA VAL A 253 1.51 17.40 -8.04
C VAL A 253 2.61 17.09 -9.06
N PRO A 254 3.51 18.02 -9.39
CA PRO A 254 4.69 17.69 -10.20
C PRO A 254 5.55 16.60 -9.53
N LYS A 255 6.17 15.70 -10.32
CA LYS A 255 7.05 14.60 -9.82
C LYS A 255 7.99 14.97 -8.67
N ARG A 256 8.63 16.14 -8.71
CA ARG A 256 9.56 16.59 -7.65
C ARG A 256 8.92 16.76 -6.26
N GLN A 257 7.59 16.92 -6.22
CA GLN A 257 6.79 17.11 -5.02
C GLN A 257 6.06 15.83 -4.58
N ALA A 258 6.24 14.73 -5.31
CA ALA A 258 5.64 13.44 -4.99
C ALA A 258 6.20 12.87 -3.67
N GLY A 259 5.35 12.19 -2.92
CA GLY A 259 5.70 11.59 -1.63
C GLY A 259 4.51 11.43 -0.69
N LEU A 260 4.75 10.80 0.46
CA LEU A 260 3.77 10.57 1.50
C LEU A 260 3.37 11.89 2.17
N ARG A 261 2.07 12.08 2.44
CA ARG A 261 1.53 13.30 3.06
C ARG A 261 0.92 13.02 4.42
N GLU A 262 0.12 11.98 4.52
CA GLU A 262 -0.54 11.65 5.78
C GLU A 262 -0.84 10.15 5.85
N VAL A 263 -0.82 9.60 7.07
CA VAL A 263 -1.34 8.29 7.38
C VAL A 263 -2.31 8.40 8.55
N GLY A 264 -3.54 7.96 8.36
CA GLY A 264 -4.56 7.84 9.39
C GLY A 264 -4.68 6.40 9.87
N PHE A 265 -4.89 6.22 11.16
CA PHE A 265 -4.93 4.91 11.80
C PHE A 265 -6.14 4.72 12.70
N HIS A 266 -6.60 3.48 12.80
CA HIS A 266 -7.53 3.01 13.82
C HIS A 266 -6.77 2.52 15.06
N LEU A 267 -7.35 2.76 16.24
CA LEU A 267 -6.82 2.28 17.53
C LEU A 267 -7.68 1.15 18.10
N ASN A 268 -7.05 0.19 18.78
CA ASN A 268 -7.76 -0.90 19.45
C ASN A 268 -8.61 -0.42 20.65
N ARG A 269 -8.27 0.72 21.24
CA ARG A 269 -9.05 1.36 22.31
C ARG A 269 -9.09 2.88 22.15
N ALA A 270 -10.09 3.51 22.74
CA ALA A 270 -10.19 4.96 22.80
C ALA A 270 -9.19 5.53 23.82
N LEU A 271 -8.60 6.67 23.52
CA LEU A 271 -7.82 7.46 24.47
C LEU A 271 -8.62 8.67 24.96
N GLY A 272 -8.46 9.02 26.24
CA GLY A 272 -9.13 10.16 26.86
C GLY A 272 -8.47 11.51 26.58
N SER A 273 -7.25 11.52 26.05
CA SER A 273 -6.47 12.73 25.76
C SER A 273 -5.77 12.64 24.42
N THR A 274 -5.35 13.79 23.90
CA THR A 274 -4.46 13.88 22.73
C THR A 274 -3.01 13.76 23.18
N HIS A 275 -2.24 12.96 22.46
CA HIS A 275 -0.79 12.96 22.49
C HIS A 275 -0.24 13.46 21.15
N ARG A 276 0.85 14.23 21.17
CA ARG A 276 1.54 14.74 19.99
C ARG A 276 3.02 14.42 20.10
N GLU A 277 3.58 13.86 19.05
CA GLU A 277 4.99 13.51 18.95
C GLU A 277 5.56 14.04 17.62
N THR A 278 6.70 14.71 17.69
CA THR A 278 7.46 15.08 16.49
C THR A 278 8.48 13.99 16.19
N ILE A 279 8.46 13.46 14.96
CA ILE A 279 9.37 12.41 14.50
C ILE A 279 10.10 12.94 13.26
N GLY A 280 11.29 13.51 13.46
CA GLY A 280 12.00 14.25 12.41
C GLY A 280 11.14 15.42 11.91
N LYS A 281 10.86 15.45 10.60
CA LYS A 281 10.01 16.49 9.97
C LYS A 281 8.53 16.11 9.89
N SER A 282 8.08 15.17 10.71
CA SER A 282 6.69 14.69 10.73
C SER A 282 6.07 14.82 12.12
N GLU A 283 4.74 14.89 12.19
CA GLU A 283 3.98 14.97 13.44
C GLU A 283 3.00 13.80 13.55
N LEU A 284 3.10 13.01 14.61
CA LEU A 284 2.13 11.98 14.98
C LEU A 284 1.21 12.51 16.09
N VAL A 285 -0.08 12.58 15.79
CA VAL A 285 -1.13 12.96 16.74
C VAL A 285 -2.00 11.73 17.04
N ILE A 286 -2.10 11.35 18.31
CA ILE A 286 -2.86 10.19 18.77
C ILE A 286 -3.97 10.66 19.69
N GLY A 287 -5.22 10.31 19.38
CA GLY A 287 -6.36 10.70 20.20
C GLY A 287 -6.77 12.18 20.11
N PRO A 288 -7.87 12.57 20.79
CA PRO A 288 -8.69 11.70 21.63
C PRO A 288 -9.51 10.73 20.79
N GLY A 289 -10.12 9.74 21.41
CA GLY A 289 -10.92 8.73 20.72
C GLY A 289 -10.07 7.60 20.12
N ARG A 290 -10.53 7.02 19.01
CA ARG A 290 -10.00 5.75 18.44
C ARG A 290 -9.16 5.95 17.18
N THR A 291 -8.56 7.12 17.02
CA THR A 291 -7.81 7.46 15.80
C THR A 291 -6.44 8.05 16.11
N ALA A 292 -5.51 7.84 15.20
CA ALA A 292 -4.25 8.58 15.15
C ALA A 292 -3.99 9.07 13.73
N ARG A 293 -3.16 10.11 13.61
CA ARG A 293 -2.84 10.76 12.35
C ARG A 293 -1.37 11.14 12.33
N TRP A 294 -0.65 10.67 11.33
CA TRP A 294 0.76 10.98 11.12
C TRP A 294 0.92 11.82 9.86
N SER A 295 1.32 13.08 10.03
CA SER A 295 1.44 14.06 8.95
C SER A 295 2.91 14.28 8.58
N PHE A 296 3.20 14.35 7.29
CA PHE A 296 4.54 14.51 6.73
C PHE A 296 4.64 15.84 5.98
N GLN A 297 5.79 16.51 6.09
CA GLN A 297 5.99 17.78 5.41
C GLN A 297 5.94 17.63 3.88
N PRO A 298 5.21 18.51 3.18
CA PRO A 298 5.30 18.62 1.73
C PRO A 298 6.73 18.77 1.23
N ARG A 299 7.06 18.05 0.17
CA ARG A 299 8.26 18.35 -0.62
C ARG A 299 8.03 19.62 -1.43
N GLN A 300 9.02 20.50 -1.41
CA GLN A 300 9.02 21.78 -2.13
C GLN A 300 9.54 21.60 -3.56
#